data_AF-A0A151RYV0-F1
#
_entry.id   AF-A0A151RYV0-F1
#
_cell.length_a   1.000
_cell.length_b   1.000
_cell.length_c   1.000
_cell.angle_alpha   90.00
_cell.angle_beta   90.00
_cell.angle_gamma   90.00
#
_symmetry.space_group_name_H-M   'P 1'
#
loop_
_entity.id
_entity.type
_entity.pdbx_description
1 polymer ?
#
loop_
_entity_poly.entity_id
_entity_poly.type
_entity_poly.pdbx_seq_one_letter_code
_entity_poly.pdbx_strand_id
1 'polypeptide(L)'
;MPGLDADFICHKLAIHKEAKPVAQRKRKVGDERREAIVAETQKLPNAGFIREVRYTTWLANVVLVKKNSRKWRMCVDYTDLNKAYPKDSYPLPSIDRLWYFHTASHQILSFDEFTIKHVPREQNARADLLSKLASTKRPGQHQTII
;
A
#
# COMPACT_ATOMS: atom_id res chain seq x y z
N MET A 1 -22.57 1.30 6.24
CA MET A 1 -22.11 0.95 4.89
C MET A 1 -22.19 -0.56 4.77
N PRO A 2 -22.92 -1.12 3.79
CA PRO A 2 -22.76 -2.54 3.48
C PRO A 2 -21.29 -2.74 3.08
N GLY A 3 -20.59 -3.63 3.79
CA GLY A 3 -19.23 -4.02 3.42
C GLY A 3 -19.22 -4.74 2.08
N LEU A 4 -18.04 -4.89 1.48
CA LEU A 4 -17.86 -5.87 0.41
C LEU A 4 -18.12 -7.26 0.97
N ASP A 5 -18.77 -8.11 0.18
CA ASP A 5 -19.00 -9.49 0.56
C ASP A 5 -17.65 -10.19 0.82
N ALA A 6 -17.55 -10.88 1.95
CA ALA A 6 -16.35 -11.60 2.33
C ALA A 6 -16.06 -12.77 1.36
N ASP A 7 -17.09 -13.28 0.70
CA ASP A 7 -16.96 -14.30 -0.35
C ASP A 7 -16.36 -13.71 -1.64
N PHE A 8 -16.57 -12.41 -1.88
CA PHE A 8 -15.98 -11.73 -3.02
C PHE A 8 -14.49 -11.41 -2.78
N ILE A 9 -14.16 -10.74 -1.67
CA ILE A 9 -12.78 -10.39 -1.31
C ILE A 9 -12.61 -10.44 0.21
N CYS A 10 -11.66 -11.26 0.67
CA CYS A 10 -11.24 -11.32 2.07
C CYS A 10 -9.71 -11.30 2.16
N HIS A 11 -9.17 -10.40 2.98
CA HIS A 11 -7.74 -10.40 3.29
C HIS A 11 -7.42 -11.50 4.31
N LYS A 12 -6.63 -12.50 3.90
CA LYS A 12 -6.12 -13.56 4.76
C LYS A 12 -4.64 -13.31 5.06
N LEU A 13 -4.32 -13.13 6.34
CA LEU A 13 -2.94 -12.96 6.81
C LEU A 13 -2.22 -14.32 6.80
N ALA A 14 -1.20 -14.46 5.95
CA ALA A 14 -0.31 -15.62 5.94
C ALA A 14 0.87 -15.39 6.88
N ILE A 15 0.87 -15.97 8.07
CA ILE A 15 1.98 -15.83 9.03
C ILE A 15 3.06 -16.88 8.71
N HIS A 16 4.35 -16.51 8.77
CA HIS A 16 5.45 -17.48 8.65
C HIS A 16 5.29 -18.60 9.68
N LYS A 17 5.53 -19.86 9.28
CA LYS A 17 5.32 -21.03 10.15
C LYS A 17 6.18 -21.01 11.41
N GLU A 18 7.34 -20.38 11.31
CA GLU A 18 8.34 -20.25 12.36
C GLU A 18 8.09 -19.00 13.24
N ALA A 19 7.15 -18.12 12.86
CA ALA A 19 6.91 -16.88 13.58
C ALA A 19 6.23 -17.15 14.92
N LYS A 20 6.85 -16.66 16.00
CA LYS A 20 6.30 -16.79 17.34
C LYS A 20 5.26 -15.69 17.59
N PRO A 21 4.08 -16.02 18.17
CA PRO A 21 3.12 -15.02 18.60
C PRO A 21 3.72 -14.03 19.60
N VAL A 22 3.42 -12.74 19.40
CA VAL A 22 3.85 -11.68 20.29
C VAL A 22 2.64 -11.03 20.94
N ALA A 23 2.59 -11.10 22.27
CA ALA A 23 1.66 -10.33 23.09
C ALA A 23 2.40 -9.10 23.65
N GLN A 24 2.17 -7.93 23.04
CA GLN A 24 2.83 -6.71 23.49
C GLN A 24 2.35 -6.33 24.90
N ARG A 25 3.31 -5.93 25.75
CA ARG A 25 2.98 -5.43 27.09
C ARG A 25 2.13 -4.16 27.00
N LYS A 26 1.04 -4.11 27.77
CA LYS A 26 0.18 -2.93 27.88
C LYS A 26 0.99 -1.69 28.25
N ARG A 27 0.87 -0.63 27.46
CA ARG A 27 1.51 0.66 27.75
C ARG A 27 0.73 1.45 28.80
N LYS A 28 1.45 2.17 29.66
CA LYS A 28 0.85 3.17 30.54
C LYS A 28 0.43 4.38 29.70
N VAL A 29 -0.83 4.75 29.76
CA VAL A 29 -1.41 5.92 29.07
C VAL A 29 -2.01 6.85 30.11
N GLY A 30 -1.77 8.16 29.94
CA GLY A 30 -2.40 9.20 30.74
C GLY A 30 -3.90 9.27 30.50
N ASP A 31 -4.62 9.94 31.38
CA ASP A 31 -6.08 9.86 31.45
C ASP A 31 -6.78 10.45 30.22
N GLU A 32 -6.36 11.63 29.74
CA GLU A 32 -6.87 12.23 28.50
C GLU A 32 -6.79 11.27 27.30
N ARG A 33 -5.66 10.56 27.19
CA ARG A 33 -5.43 9.58 26.12
C ARG A 33 -6.30 8.34 26.32
N ARG A 34 -6.49 7.91 27.56
CA ARG A 34 -7.32 6.75 27.88
C ARG A 34 -8.76 6.98 27.50
N GLU A 35 -9.31 8.14 27.84
CA GLU A 35 -10.68 8.53 27.48
C GLU A 35 -10.87 8.53 25.96
N ALA A 36 -9.91 9.11 25.22
CA ALA A 36 -9.93 9.09 23.76
C ALA A 36 -9.89 7.66 23.19
N ILE A 37 -9.07 6.76 23.76
CA ILE A 37 -9.00 5.35 23.35
C ILE A 37 -10.35 4.66 23.58
N VAL A 38 -10.96 4.83 24.76
CA VAL A 38 -12.25 4.21 25.09
C VAL A 38 -13.34 4.70 24.14
N ALA A 39 -13.40 6.02 23.91
CA ALA A 39 -14.39 6.62 23.03
C ALA A 39 -14.27 6.14 21.58
N GLU A 40 -13.06 6.02 21.03
CA GLU A 40 -12.85 5.51 19.68
C GLU A 40 -13.06 3.98 19.59
N THR A 41 -12.63 3.24 20.62
CA THR A 41 -12.77 1.77 20.65
C THR A 41 -14.24 1.36 20.67
N GLN A 42 -15.11 2.06 21.39
CA GLN A 42 -16.55 1.76 21.46
C GLN A 42 -17.28 1.97 20.11
N LYS A 43 -16.77 2.83 19.23
CA LYS A 43 -17.38 3.07 17.92
C LYS A 43 -17.20 1.88 16.97
N LEU A 44 -16.07 1.16 17.09
CA LEU A 44 -15.71 0.06 16.18
C LEU A 44 -16.62 -1.17 16.28
N PRO A 45 -16.97 -1.71 17.48
CA PRO A 45 -17.90 -2.83 17.58
C PRO A 45 -19.32 -2.42 17.20
N ASN A 46 -19.75 -1.19 17.56
CA ASN A 46 -21.07 -0.67 17.19
C ASN A 46 -21.23 -0.52 15.67
N ALA A 47 -20.14 -0.23 14.96
CA ALA A 47 -20.12 -0.17 13.50
C ALA A 47 -19.89 -1.55 12.84
N GLY A 48 -19.69 -2.62 13.62
CA GLY A 48 -19.44 -3.97 13.11
C GLY A 48 -18.05 -4.20 12.52
N PHE A 49 -17.08 -3.31 12.76
CA PHE A 49 -15.72 -3.46 12.22
C PHE A 49 -14.85 -4.42 13.03
N ILE A 50 -15.11 -4.54 14.33
CA ILE A 50 -14.37 -5.44 15.23
C ILE A 50 -15.33 -6.25 16.09
N ARG A 51 -14.85 -7.39 16.58
CA ARG A 51 -15.55 -8.24 17.55
C ARG A 51 -14.61 -8.61 18.69
N GLU A 52 -15.17 -8.89 19.85
CA GLU A 52 -14.41 -9.43 20.96
C GLU A 52 -13.89 -10.83 20.62
N VAL A 53 -12.63 -11.11 20.97
CA VAL A 53 -12.00 -12.42 20.81
C VAL A 53 -11.42 -12.83 22.16
N ARG A 54 -11.72 -14.06 22.59
CA ARG A 54 -11.20 -14.64 23.82
C ARG A 54 -9.91 -15.41 23.54
N TYR A 55 -8.99 -15.39 24.49
CA TYR A 55 -7.73 -16.17 24.48
C TYR A 55 -6.84 -15.91 23.26
N THR A 56 -6.53 -14.64 22.96
CA THR A 56 -5.62 -14.32 21.85
C THR A 56 -4.16 -14.57 22.22
N THR A 57 -3.41 -15.16 21.29
CA THR A 57 -1.95 -15.33 21.41
C THR A 57 -1.17 -14.11 20.93
N TRP A 58 -1.76 -13.35 20.01
CA TRP A 58 -1.25 -12.07 19.53
C TRP A 58 -1.95 -10.91 20.23
N LEU A 59 -1.19 -9.90 20.63
CA LEU A 59 -1.73 -8.67 21.19
C LEU A 59 -0.90 -7.48 20.70
N ALA A 60 -1.54 -6.56 19.99
CA ALA A 60 -0.93 -5.31 19.55
C ALA A 60 -1.43 -4.14 20.41
N ASN A 61 -0.54 -3.23 20.75
CA ASN A 61 -0.89 -2.03 21.50
C ASN A 61 -1.61 -1.01 20.62
N VAL A 62 -2.45 -0.20 21.26
CA VAL A 62 -3.03 0.99 20.65
C VAL A 62 -2.11 2.20 20.89
N VAL A 63 -1.92 2.99 19.85
CA VAL A 63 -1.16 4.23 19.84
C VAL A 63 -2.08 5.37 19.40
N LEU A 64 -1.98 6.51 20.10
CA LEU A 64 -2.69 7.72 19.70
C LEU A 64 -1.75 8.68 18.96
N VAL A 65 -2.24 9.20 17.84
CA VAL A 65 -1.56 10.23 17.05
C VAL A 65 -2.46 11.45 16.97
N LYS A 66 -1.90 12.65 17.16
CA LYS A 66 -2.65 13.90 17.04
C LYS A 66 -2.69 14.34 15.58
N LYS A 67 -3.88 14.58 15.03
CA LYS A 67 -4.04 15.16 13.69
C LYS A 67 -3.77 16.67 13.73
N ASN A 68 -3.51 17.27 12.57
CA ASN A 68 -3.46 18.74 12.40
C ASN A 68 -4.76 19.42 12.86
N SER A 69 -5.90 18.72 12.78
CA SER A 69 -7.19 19.16 13.31
C SER A 69 -7.31 19.12 14.84
N ARG A 70 -6.21 18.91 15.57
CA ARG A 70 -6.11 18.70 17.03
C ARG A 70 -6.87 17.50 17.61
N LYS A 71 -7.56 16.71 16.77
CA LYS A 71 -8.27 15.48 17.17
C LYS A 71 -7.30 14.31 17.30
N TRP A 72 -7.57 13.42 18.25
CA TRP A 72 -6.86 12.15 18.38
C TRP A 72 -7.26 11.17 17.27
N ARG A 73 -6.29 10.42 16.75
CA ARG A 73 -6.49 9.28 15.85
C ARG A 73 -5.94 8.04 16.56
N MET A 74 -6.78 7.03 16.70
CA MET A 74 -6.38 5.72 17.19
C MET A 74 -5.70 4.92 16.08
N CYS A 75 -4.51 4.40 16.35
CA CYS A 75 -3.74 3.50 15.49
C CYS A 75 -3.39 2.23 16.27
N VAL A 76 -3.22 1.10 15.59
CA VAL A 76 -2.75 -0.15 16.20
C VAL A 76 -1.31 -0.38 15.77
N ASP A 77 -0.43 -0.68 16.73
CA ASP A 77 0.99 -0.93 16.52
C ASP A 77 1.22 -2.37 16.06
N TYR A 78 1.01 -2.61 14.75
CA TYR A 78 1.23 -3.91 14.13
C TYR A 78 2.71 -4.23 13.85
N THR A 79 3.67 -3.52 14.45
CA THR A 79 5.09 -3.69 14.15
C THR A 79 5.57 -5.15 14.26
N ASP A 80 5.17 -5.87 15.32
CA ASP A 80 5.59 -7.26 15.49
C ASP A 80 4.82 -8.23 14.58
N LEU A 81 3.55 -7.94 14.31
CA LEU A 81 2.74 -8.70 13.35
C LEU A 81 3.28 -8.55 11.92
N ASN A 82 3.67 -7.33 11.53
CA ASN A 82 4.22 -7.01 10.21
C ASN A 82 5.58 -7.68 9.96
N LYS A 83 6.35 -7.99 11.01
CA LYS A 83 7.59 -8.78 10.89
C LYS A 83 7.32 -10.27 10.67
N ALA A 84 6.19 -10.77 11.16
CA ALA A 84 5.82 -12.18 11.09
C ALA A 84 5.18 -12.56 9.74
N TYR A 85 4.85 -11.57 8.92
CA TYR A 85 4.20 -11.73 7.62
C TYR A 85 5.24 -11.62 6.47
N PRO A 86 5.25 -12.56 5.49
CA PRO A 86 6.03 -12.41 4.28
C PRO A 86 5.50 -11.25 3.46
N LYS A 87 6.36 -10.32 3.04
CA LYS A 87 5.94 -9.20 2.19
C LYS A 87 5.42 -9.73 0.84
N ASP A 88 4.12 -9.61 0.61
CA ASP A 88 3.54 -9.82 -0.71
C ASP A 88 4.03 -8.72 -1.66
N SER A 89 4.76 -9.13 -2.69
CA SER A 89 5.27 -8.24 -3.74
C SER A 89 4.32 -8.30 -4.92
N TYR A 90 3.10 -7.81 -4.73
CA TYR A 90 2.16 -7.69 -5.83
C TYR A 90 2.74 -6.76 -6.91
N PRO A 91 2.89 -7.22 -8.16
CA PRO A 91 3.55 -6.45 -9.20
C PRO A 91 2.65 -5.28 -9.60
N LEU A 92 2.93 -4.10 -9.05
CA LEU A 92 2.31 -2.87 -9.49
C LEU A 92 2.97 -2.41 -10.79
N PRO A 93 2.20 -2.12 -11.85
CA PRO A 93 2.76 -1.59 -13.08
C PRO A 93 3.42 -0.23 -12.81
N SER A 94 4.49 0.09 -13.55
CA SER A 94 5.10 1.42 -13.46
C SER A 94 4.08 2.49 -13.88
N ILE A 95 4.20 3.67 -13.27
CA ILE A 95 3.32 4.82 -13.57
C ILE A 95 3.40 5.15 -15.06
N ASP A 96 4.60 5.12 -15.64
CA ASP A 96 4.79 5.35 -17.07
C ASP A 96 4.06 4.31 -17.92
N ARG A 97 4.12 3.02 -17.54
CA ARG A 97 3.43 1.95 -18.27
C ARG A 97 1.92 2.11 -18.21
N LEU A 98 1.38 2.52 -17.06
CA LEU A 98 -0.04 2.85 -16.92
C LEU A 98 -0.43 4.03 -17.82
N TRP A 99 0.38 5.10 -17.83
CA TRP A 99 0.15 6.26 -18.69
C TRP A 99 0.17 5.92 -20.18
N TYR A 100 1.18 5.18 -20.64
CA TYR A 100 1.26 4.70 -22.02
C TYR A 100 0.08 3.81 -22.38
N PHE A 101 -0.31 2.88 -21.50
CA PHE A 101 -1.46 2.01 -21.72
C PHE A 101 -2.76 2.80 -21.84
N HIS A 102 -2.99 3.78 -20.95
CA HIS A 102 -4.17 4.63 -21.00
C HIS A 102 -4.22 5.48 -22.28
N THR A 103 -3.09 6.09 -22.64
CA THR A 103 -2.97 6.92 -23.85
C THR A 103 -3.19 6.08 -25.11
N ALA A 104 -2.55 4.92 -25.19
CA ALA A 104 -2.73 3.98 -26.31
C ALA A 104 -4.18 3.51 -26.38
N SER A 105 -4.80 3.12 -25.26
CA SER A 105 -6.20 2.68 -25.20
C SER A 105 -7.17 3.77 -25.64
N HIS A 106 -6.90 5.03 -25.27
CA HIS A 106 -7.69 6.17 -25.71
C HIS A 106 -7.55 6.43 -27.22
N GLN A 107 -6.32 6.34 -27.75
CA GLN A 107 -6.08 6.48 -29.19
C GLN A 107 -6.70 5.34 -30.00
N ILE A 108 -6.66 4.13 -29.47
CA ILE A 108 -7.28 2.93 -30.05
C ILE A 108 -8.77 3.14 -30.34
N LEU A 109 -9.50 3.80 -29.45
CA LEU A 109 -10.93 4.09 -29.64
C LEU A 109 -11.22 5.04 -30.81
N SER A 110 -10.20 5.72 -31.35
CA SER A 110 -10.33 6.65 -32.48
C SER A 110 -10.00 6.04 -33.84
N PHE A 111 -9.60 4.77 -33.92
CA PHE A 111 -9.26 4.08 -35.17
C PHE A 111 -10.08 2.80 -35.35
N ASP A 112 -10.47 2.52 -36.61
CA ASP A 112 -11.23 1.31 -36.97
C ASP A 112 -10.39 0.01 -36.85
N GLU A 113 -9.07 0.11 -37.03
CA GLU A 113 -8.13 -1.02 -36.90
C GLU A 113 -6.76 -0.52 -36.39
N PHE A 114 -6.15 -1.28 -35.46
CA PHE A 114 -4.82 -0.97 -34.93
C PHE A 114 -4.08 -2.26 -34.52
N THR A 115 -2.75 -2.20 -34.44
CA THR A 115 -1.92 -3.32 -33.99
C THR A 115 -0.87 -2.82 -33.00
N ILE A 116 -0.91 -3.32 -31.75
CA ILE A 116 0.12 -3.04 -30.75
C ILE A 116 1.23 -4.08 -30.86
N LYS A 117 2.47 -3.64 -31.13
CA LYS A 117 3.67 -4.48 -31.04
C LYS A 117 4.49 -4.09 -29.83
N HIS A 118 4.57 -4.98 -28.84
CA HIS A 118 5.45 -4.79 -27.68
C HIS A 118 6.89 -5.09 -28.08
N VAL A 119 7.75 -4.07 -28.03
CA VAL A 119 9.20 -4.22 -28.26
C VAL A 119 9.92 -4.19 -26.91
N PRO A 120 10.60 -5.28 -26.51
CA PRO A 120 11.42 -5.29 -25.30
C PRO A 120 12.45 -4.16 -25.30
N ARG A 121 12.73 -3.56 -24.13
CA ARG A 121 13.65 -2.41 -24.00
C ARG A 121 15.03 -2.70 -24.57
N GLU A 122 15.53 -3.93 -24.40
CA GLU A 122 16.81 -4.41 -24.94
C GLU A 122 16.91 -4.28 -26.46
N GLN A 123 15.78 -4.34 -27.17
CA GLN A 123 15.71 -4.26 -28.63
C GLN A 123 15.44 -2.83 -29.12
N ASN A 124 15.35 -1.85 -28.20
CA ASN A 124 14.97 -0.47 -28.52
C ASN A 124 16.18 0.44 -28.85
N ALA A 125 17.24 -0.14 -29.42
CA ALA A 125 18.49 0.57 -29.73
C ALA A 125 18.29 1.77 -30.69
N ARG A 126 17.30 1.69 -31.59
CA ARG A 126 16.98 2.79 -32.52
C ARG A 126 16.37 3.99 -31.81
N ALA A 127 15.47 3.79 -30.85
CA ALA A 127 14.92 4.90 -30.07
C ALA A 127 15.99 5.54 -29.17
N ASP A 128 16.94 4.76 -28.65
CA ASP A 128 18.05 5.28 -27.88
C ASP A 128 18.99 6.16 -28.71
N LEU A 129 19.28 5.77 -29.97
CA LEU A 129 20.03 6.60 -30.91
C LEU A 129 19.29 7.90 -31.24
N LEU A 130 17.98 7.82 -31.50
CA LEU A 130 17.15 9.00 -31.76
C LEU A 130 17.12 9.95 -30.55
N SER A 131 16.99 9.43 -29.33
CA SER A 131 17.05 10.22 -28.11
C SER A 131 18.41 10.90 -27.92
N LYS A 132 19.52 10.23 -28.28
CA LYS A 132 20.87 10.82 -28.24
C LYS A 132 21.03 11.94 -29.25
N LEU A 133 20.48 11.79 -30.46
CA LEU A 133 20.53 12.80 -31.52
C LEU A 133 19.65 14.02 -31.22
N ALA A 134 18.49 13.80 -30.60
CA ALA A 134 17.58 14.87 -30.19
C ALA A 134 18.02 15.59 -28.91
N SER A 135 18.96 15.00 -28.14
CA SER A 135 19.52 15.63 -26.95
C SER A 135 20.48 16.74 -27.34
N THR A 136 20.07 17.99 -27.13
CA THR A 136 20.88 19.20 -27.34
C THR A 136 21.94 19.43 -26.25
N LYS A 137 22.21 18.44 -25.39
CA LYS A 137 23.11 18.59 -24.24
C LYS A 137 24.56 18.34 -24.62
N ARG A 138 25.43 19.30 -24.26
CA ARG A 138 26.88 19.23 -24.49
C ARG A 138 27.52 18.08 -23.68
N PRO A 139 28.61 17.46 -24.18
CA PRO A 139 29.26 16.34 -23.50
C PRO A 139 29.77 16.78 -22.12
N GLY A 140 29.39 16.09 -21.05
CA GLY A 140 29.95 16.29 -19.70
C GLY A 140 28.95 16.45 -18.54
N GLN A 141 27.66 16.68 -18.80
CA GLN A 141 26.64 16.71 -17.74
C GLN A 141 25.96 15.34 -17.58
N HIS A 142 26.67 14.39 -17.00
CA HIS A 142 26.07 13.14 -16.52
C HIS A 142 25.59 13.36 -15.08
N GLN A 143 24.31 13.69 -14.89
CA GLN A 143 23.57 13.24 -13.72
C GLN A 143 22.66 12.12 -14.21
N THR A 144 23.10 10.89 -14.03
CA THR A 144 22.21 9.73 -14.09
C THR A 144 21.33 9.82 -12.85
N ILE A 145 20.07 10.20 -13.04
CA ILE A 145 19.03 9.86 -12.08
C ILE A 145 18.26 8.70 -12.73
N ILE A 146 18.27 7.59 -11.99
CA ILE A 146 17.78 6.23 -12.25
C ILE A 146 18.74 5.37 -13.08
#